data_AF-A0A2T5H0P8-F1
#
_entry.id   AF-A0A2T5H0P8-F1
#
_cell.length_a   1.000
_cell.length_b   1.000
_cell.length_c   1.000
_cell.angle_alpha   90.00
_cell.angle_beta   90.00
_cell.angle_gamma   90.00
#
_symmetry.space_group_name_H-M   'P 1'
#
loop_
_entity.id
_entity.type
_entity.pdbx_description
1 polymer ?
#
loop_
_entity_poly.entity_id
_entity_poly.type
_entity_poly.pdbx_seq_one_letter_code
_entity_poly.pdbx_strand_id
1 'polypeptide(L)'
;MLPENVDRAIQQFGVQNEVDFTATRDGTDFIAKRVFVMKLMILAGEITHGMNDHSEQIRSTAELAFRHLQQLIVVDKDVKRKWQDALAAGGETECEKLGGVHLLWHGIQAFKVHGDGGRTDLVFAEPIEAADTAGVQGLVLTEWKKGTKDNATGKYASAKRQADLYSAGVLGGVELKRYRFLVLVSEKAVRPPADEVIEAVTAMPGRRSRCG
;
A
#
# COMPACT_ATOMS: atom_id res chain seq x y z
N MET A 1 17.20 -11.53 0.91
CA MET A 1 17.53 -10.80 -0.33
C MET A 1 17.29 -9.33 -0.07
N LEU A 2 18.26 -8.45 -0.34
CA LEU A 2 18.09 -7.01 -0.10
C LEU A 2 17.05 -6.43 -1.06
N PRO A 3 16.30 -5.38 -0.69
CA PRO A 3 15.48 -4.63 -1.64
C PRO A 3 16.32 -4.16 -2.83
N GLU A 4 15.81 -4.25 -4.06
CA GLU A 4 16.59 -3.95 -5.28
C GLU A 4 17.20 -2.54 -5.30
N ASN A 5 16.53 -1.57 -4.68
CA ASN A 5 17.05 -0.21 -4.51
C ASN A 5 18.24 -0.15 -3.54
N VAL A 6 18.23 -0.97 -2.48
CA VAL A 6 19.35 -1.09 -1.53
C VAL A 6 20.52 -1.80 -2.18
N ASP A 7 20.26 -2.89 -2.91
CA ASP A 7 21.30 -3.64 -3.62
C ASP A 7 21.96 -2.77 -4.71
N ARG A 8 21.17 -2.02 -5.47
CA ARG A 8 21.66 -1.06 -6.47
C ARG A 8 22.48 0.07 -5.84
N ALA A 9 22.04 0.63 -4.72
CA ALA A 9 22.79 1.67 -4.00
C ALA A 9 24.16 1.15 -3.52
N ILE A 10 24.21 -0.08 -2.99
CA ILE A 10 25.45 -0.73 -2.57
C ILE A 10 26.38 -0.96 -3.77
N GLN A 11 25.85 -1.47 -4.89
CA GLN A 11 26.65 -1.70 -6.10
C GLN A 11 27.20 -0.39 -6.70
N GLN A 12 26.37 0.65 -6.77
CA GLN A 12 26.79 1.97 -7.28
C GLN A 12 27.84 2.61 -6.36
N PHE A 13 27.67 2.50 -5.05
CA PHE A 13 28.67 2.94 -4.09
C PHE A 13 30.00 2.18 -4.28
N GLY A 14 29.96 0.87 -4.50
CA GLY A 14 31.16 0.06 -4.77
C GLY A 14 31.93 0.56 -6.00
N VAL A 15 31.22 0.72 -7.12
CA VAL A 15 31.81 1.17 -8.40
C VAL A 15 32.38 2.59 -8.31
N GLN A 16 31.68 3.50 -7.63
CA GLN A 16 32.10 4.92 -7.55
C GLN A 16 33.27 5.17 -6.60
N ASN A 17 33.59 4.24 -5.70
CA ASN A 17 34.55 4.47 -4.62
C ASN A 17 35.77 3.55 -4.66
N GLU A 18 35.89 2.69 -5.68
CA GLU A 18 37.03 1.78 -5.86
C GLU A 18 38.37 2.55 -5.97
N VAL A 19 38.34 3.73 -6.60
CA VAL A 19 39.51 4.64 -6.73
C VAL A 19 39.78 5.43 -5.44
N ASP A 20 38.74 5.83 -4.71
CA ASP A 20 38.87 6.64 -3.48
C ASP A 20 39.40 5.82 -2.29
N PHE A 21 39.15 4.51 -2.28
CA PHE A 21 39.65 3.57 -1.27
C PHE A 21 41.17 3.40 -1.31
N THR A 22 41.78 3.52 -2.48
CA THR A 22 43.24 3.41 -2.62
C THR A 22 43.94 4.70 -2.19
N ALA A 23 43.38 5.87 -2.53
CA ALA A 23 43.90 7.18 -2.13
C ALA A 23 43.80 7.45 -0.60
N THR A 24 42.78 6.92 0.08
CA THR A 24 42.61 7.08 1.53
C THR A 24 43.57 6.22 2.37
N ARG A 25 44.16 5.18 1.77
CA ARG A 25 45.08 4.22 2.42
C ARG A 25 46.45 4.83 2.75
N ASP A 26 46.89 5.82 1.97
CA ASP A 26 48.21 6.46 2.14
C ASP A 26 48.24 7.53 3.25
N GLY A 27 47.13 7.72 3.95
CA GLY A 27 47.09 8.35 5.27
C GLY A 27 47.17 9.87 5.33
N THR A 28 47.54 10.55 4.24
CA THR A 28 47.91 11.98 4.24
C THR A 28 46.79 12.97 3.90
N ASP A 29 45.68 12.54 3.29
CA ASP A 29 44.61 13.44 2.87
C ASP A 29 43.37 13.39 3.78
N PHE A 30 43.30 14.37 4.69
CA PHE A 30 42.14 14.59 5.58
C PHE A 30 40.85 14.92 4.81
N ILE A 31 40.96 15.60 3.67
CA ILE A 31 39.81 15.96 2.82
C ILE A 31 39.23 14.70 2.18
N ALA A 32 40.08 13.82 1.63
CA ALA A 32 39.65 12.54 1.08
C ALA A 32 38.93 11.67 2.13
N LYS A 33 39.45 11.60 3.36
CA LYS A 33 38.80 10.87 4.46
C LYS A 33 37.42 11.45 4.81
N ARG A 34 37.29 12.78 4.86
CA ARG A 34 36.00 13.45 5.13
C ARG A 34 34.98 13.19 4.03
N VAL A 35 35.39 13.27 2.76
CA VAL A 35 34.53 12.96 1.60
C VAL A 35 34.06 11.51 1.68
N PHE A 36 34.96 10.59 1.98
CA PHE A 36 34.62 9.17 2.10
C PHE A 36 33.60 8.90 3.23
N VAL A 37 33.79 9.51 4.41
CA VAL A 37 32.82 9.43 5.51
C VAL A 37 31.45 10.01 5.12
N MET A 38 31.41 11.14 4.39
CA MET A 38 30.14 11.70 3.90
C MET A 38 29.44 10.74 2.94
N LYS A 39 30.17 10.12 2.02
CA LYS A 39 29.60 9.13 1.10
C LYS A 39 29.06 7.90 1.84
N LEU A 40 29.76 7.43 2.88
CA LEU A 40 29.26 6.36 3.76
C LEU A 40 27.98 6.76 4.51
N MET A 41 27.88 8.00 4.98
CA MET A 41 26.66 8.51 5.62
C MET A 41 25.48 8.59 4.65
N ILE A 42 25.73 8.99 3.39
CA ILE A 42 24.71 8.99 2.33
C ILE A 42 24.24 7.56 2.05
N LEU A 43 25.15 6.61 1.85
CA LEU A 43 24.82 5.20 1.66
C LEU A 43 24.05 4.65 2.87
N ALA A 44 24.48 4.93 4.10
CA ALA A 44 23.78 4.50 5.30
C ALA A 44 22.35 5.07 5.35
N GLY A 45 22.15 6.31 4.91
CA GLY A 45 20.84 6.92 4.75
C GLY A 45 19.97 6.22 3.70
N GLU A 46 20.54 5.89 2.53
CA GLU A 46 19.85 5.16 1.46
C GLU A 46 19.49 3.72 1.86
N ILE A 47 20.40 3.02 2.55
CA ILE A 47 20.15 1.70 3.12
C ILE A 47 19.06 1.81 4.17
N THR A 48 19.16 2.74 5.12
CA THR A 48 18.16 2.90 6.18
C THR A 48 16.79 3.23 5.59
N HIS A 49 16.73 4.12 4.60
CA HIS A 49 15.49 4.46 3.90
C HIS A 49 14.93 3.28 3.10
N GLY A 50 15.78 2.56 2.35
CA GLY A 50 15.39 1.41 1.55
C GLY A 50 15.06 0.16 2.37
N MET A 51 15.59 0.07 3.59
CA MET A 51 15.24 -0.92 4.61
C MET A 51 14.06 -0.47 5.47
N ASN A 52 13.66 0.79 5.42
CA ASN A 52 12.58 1.30 6.26
C ASN A 52 11.27 0.66 5.81
N ASP A 53 10.62 -0.02 6.74
CA ASP A 53 9.50 -0.91 6.49
C ASP A 53 8.16 -0.17 6.34
N HIS A 54 8.20 1.00 5.70
CA HIS A 54 7.03 1.84 5.51
C HIS A 54 5.90 1.08 4.81
N SER A 55 6.25 0.14 3.93
CA SER A 55 5.25 -0.72 3.29
C SER A 55 4.53 -1.64 4.28
N GLU A 56 5.22 -2.27 5.23
CA GLU A 56 4.53 -3.08 6.26
C GLU A 56 3.78 -2.23 7.26
N GLN A 57 4.24 -1.02 7.55
CA GLN A 57 3.51 -0.08 8.39
C GLN A 57 2.18 0.32 7.72
N ILE A 58 2.21 0.79 6.48
CA ILE A 58 1.00 1.16 5.72
C ILE A 58 0.08 -0.05 5.56
N ARG A 59 0.63 -1.26 5.31
CA ARG A 59 -0.15 -2.51 5.27
C ARG A 59 -0.85 -2.77 6.61
N SER A 60 -0.10 -2.71 7.71
CA SER A 60 -0.63 -2.97 9.05
C SER A 60 -1.70 -1.96 9.44
N THR A 61 -1.52 -0.67 9.12
CA THR A 61 -2.52 0.38 9.33
C THR A 61 -3.78 0.12 8.50
N ALA A 62 -3.65 -0.27 7.23
CA ALA A 62 -4.80 -0.61 6.39
C ALA A 62 -5.56 -1.85 6.92
N GLU A 63 -4.86 -2.90 7.35
CA GLU A 63 -5.48 -4.07 8.00
C GLU A 63 -6.23 -3.70 9.28
N LEU A 64 -5.62 -2.84 10.11
CA LEU A 64 -6.26 -2.33 11.31
C LEU A 64 -7.49 -1.50 10.97
N ALA A 65 -7.43 -0.64 9.95
CA ALA A 65 -8.55 0.15 9.50
C ALA A 65 -9.72 -0.73 9.06
N PHE A 66 -9.48 -1.79 8.28
CA PHE A 66 -10.51 -2.76 7.89
C PHE A 66 -11.08 -3.52 9.09
N ARG A 67 -10.25 -3.92 10.05
CA ARG A 67 -10.73 -4.56 11.29
C ARG A 67 -11.58 -3.61 12.12
N HIS A 68 -11.13 -2.37 12.29
CA HIS A 68 -11.87 -1.33 12.98
C HIS A 68 -13.22 -1.11 12.30
N LEU A 69 -13.27 -1.05 10.97
CA LEU A 69 -14.51 -0.91 10.20
C LEU A 69 -15.48 -2.06 10.48
N GLN A 70 -15.00 -3.31 10.43
CA GLN A 70 -15.82 -4.48 10.72
C GLN A 70 -16.41 -4.42 12.13
N GLN A 71 -15.61 -4.02 13.11
CA GLN A 71 -16.07 -3.88 14.49
C GLN A 71 -17.08 -2.73 14.63
N LEU A 72 -16.79 -1.59 14.01
CA LEU A 72 -17.64 -0.40 14.03
C LEU A 72 -19.04 -0.69 13.44
N ILE A 73 -19.11 -1.38 12.29
CA ILE A 73 -20.38 -1.80 11.67
C ILE A 73 -21.19 -2.73 12.59
N VAL A 74 -20.54 -3.52 13.43
CA VAL A 74 -21.23 -4.43 14.37
C VAL A 74 -21.79 -3.68 15.57
N VAL A 75 -21.03 -2.74 16.13
CA VAL A 75 -21.38 -2.08 17.41
C VAL A 75 -22.23 -0.83 17.23
N ASP A 76 -22.03 -0.07 16.14
CA ASP A 76 -22.71 1.20 15.89
C ASP A 76 -23.85 1.01 14.88
N LYS A 77 -25.09 1.22 15.35
CA LYS A 77 -26.31 1.04 14.55
C LYS A 77 -26.44 2.05 13.41
N ASP A 78 -25.93 3.26 13.58
CA ASP A 78 -26.01 4.31 12.57
C ASP A 78 -24.97 4.06 11.48
N VAL A 79 -23.75 3.66 11.84
CA VAL A 79 -22.75 3.19 10.87
C VAL A 79 -23.28 1.98 10.12
N LYS A 80 -23.84 0.99 10.83
CA LYS A 80 -24.44 -0.18 10.19
C LYS A 80 -25.51 0.20 9.17
N ARG A 81 -26.44 1.09 9.54
CA ARG A 81 -27.50 1.57 8.65
C ARG A 81 -26.93 2.24 7.40
N LYS A 82 -25.97 3.16 7.57
CA LYS A 82 -25.29 3.82 6.42
C LYS A 82 -24.68 2.82 5.44
N TRP A 83 -24.02 1.78 5.94
CA TRP A 83 -23.43 0.72 5.10
C TRP A 83 -24.49 -0.16 4.43
N GLN A 84 -25.59 -0.46 5.10
CA GLN A 84 -26.72 -1.19 4.49
C GLN A 84 -27.37 -0.36 3.37
N ASP A 85 -27.58 0.94 3.61
CA ASP A 85 -28.15 1.86 2.63
C ASP A 85 -27.23 2.01 1.42
N ALA A 86 -25.92 2.18 1.63
CA ALA A 86 -24.92 2.24 0.56
C ALA A 86 -24.92 0.95 -0.28
N LEU A 87 -24.96 -0.22 0.38
CA LEU A 87 -25.00 -1.52 -0.28
C LEU A 87 -26.27 -1.72 -1.12
N ALA A 88 -27.41 -1.19 -0.65
CA ALA A 88 -28.70 -1.29 -1.32
C ALA A 88 -28.86 -0.31 -2.48
N ALA A 89 -28.54 0.97 -2.26
CA ALA A 89 -28.80 2.05 -3.21
C ALA A 89 -27.74 2.14 -4.32
N GLY A 90 -26.46 2.20 -3.95
CA GLY A 90 -25.36 2.46 -4.88
C GLY A 90 -24.41 1.28 -5.11
N GLY A 91 -24.59 0.18 -4.38
CA GLY A 91 -23.84 -1.05 -4.57
C GLY A 91 -22.36 -0.89 -4.25
N GLU A 92 -21.49 -1.12 -5.23
CA GLU A 92 -20.02 -1.12 -5.05
C GLU A 92 -19.49 0.30 -4.78
N THR A 93 -19.92 1.29 -5.58
CA THR A 93 -19.38 2.67 -5.56
C THR A 93 -19.62 3.40 -4.24
N GLU A 94 -20.82 3.31 -3.67
CA GLU A 94 -21.11 4.02 -2.42
C GLU A 94 -20.40 3.36 -1.23
N CYS A 95 -20.22 2.04 -1.26
CA CYS A 95 -19.40 1.33 -0.27
C CYS A 95 -17.91 1.68 -0.41
N GLU A 96 -17.43 1.85 -1.64
CA GLU A 96 -16.06 2.28 -1.95
C GLU A 96 -15.77 3.67 -1.37
N LYS A 97 -16.69 4.64 -1.54
CA LYS A 97 -16.57 5.98 -0.94
C LYS A 97 -16.53 5.94 0.58
N LEU A 98 -17.45 5.21 1.21
CA LEU A 98 -17.47 5.04 2.67
C LEU A 98 -16.20 4.37 3.19
N GLY A 99 -15.70 3.37 2.47
CA GLY A 99 -14.45 2.69 2.74
C GLY A 99 -13.23 3.60 2.61
N GLY A 100 -13.19 4.42 1.55
CA GLY A 100 -12.14 5.41 1.31
C GLY A 100 -12.04 6.44 2.43
N VAL A 101 -13.16 7.03 2.84
CA VAL A 101 -13.20 7.96 3.98
C VAL A 101 -12.77 7.28 5.28
N HIS A 102 -13.21 6.04 5.51
CA HIS A 102 -12.80 5.29 6.70
C HIS A 102 -11.30 5.04 6.71
N LEU A 103 -10.70 4.65 5.58
CA LEU A 103 -9.24 4.49 5.47
C LEU A 103 -8.50 5.82 5.73
N LEU A 104 -9.04 6.94 5.25
CA LEU A 104 -8.48 8.27 5.49
C LEU A 104 -8.44 8.63 6.99
N TRP A 105 -9.42 8.19 7.79
CA TRP A 105 -9.39 8.36 9.25
C TRP A 105 -8.21 7.65 9.93
N HIS A 106 -7.61 6.66 9.28
CA HIS A 106 -6.38 5.99 9.73
C HIS A 106 -5.12 6.54 9.05
N GLY A 107 -5.23 7.65 8.32
CA GLY A 107 -4.13 8.23 7.57
C GLY A 107 -3.78 7.44 6.30
N ILE A 108 -4.70 6.64 5.76
CA ILE A 108 -4.49 5.88 4.53
C ILE A 108 -5.36 6.45 3.42
N GLN A 109 -4.75 6.91 2.34
CA GLN A 109 -5.51 7.31 1.15
C GLN A 109 -5.71 6.11 0.24
N ALA A 110 -6.97 5.74 0.03
CA ALA A 110 -7.32 4.67 -0.87
C ALA A 110 -7.52 5.23 -2.29
N PHE A 111 -7.10 4.48 -3.30
CA PHE A 111 -7.28 4.88 -4.69
C PHE A 111 -7.68 3.69 -5.57
N LYS A 112 -8.24 4.01 -6.73
CA LYS A 112 -8.43 3.08 -7.84
C LYS A 112 -7.73 3.57 -9.09
N VAL A 113 -7.64 2.68 -10.06
CA VAL A 113 -7.00 2.95 -11.34
C VAL A 113 -8.07 3.23 -12.40
N HIS A 114 -7.85 4.26 -13.21
CA HIS A 114 -8.65 4.52 -14.42
C HIS A 114 -7.88 4.18 -15.70
N GLY A 115 -8.59 4.11 -16.82
CA GLY A 115 -8.16 3.44 -18.06
C GLY A 115 -6.87 3.95 -18.72
N ASP A 116 -6.32 5.07 -18.25
CA ASP A 116 -5.05 5.67 -18.66
C ASP A 116 -3.89 5.39 -17.67
N GLY A 117 -4.12 4.61 -16.62
CA GLY A 117 -3.14 4.33 -15.55
C GLY A 117 -3.08 5.40 -14.47
N GLY A 118 -3.96 6.41 -14.51
CA GLY A 118 -4.08 7.45 -13.49
C GLY A 118 -4.66 6.94 -12.16
N ARG A 119 -4.24 7.59 -11.06
CA ARG A 119 -4.73 7.33 -9.70
C ARG A 119 -5.91 8.24 -9.43
N THR A 120 -7.06 7.65 -9.11
CA THR A 120 -8.25 8.40 -8.74
C THR A 120 -8.64 8.12 -7.30
N ASP A 121 -8.91 9.19 -6.56
CA ASP A 121 -9.45 9.12 -5.21
C ASP A 121 -10.82 8.42 -5.23
N LEU A 122 -11.06 7.56 -4.24
CA LEU A 122 -12.30 6.79 -4.17
C LEU A 122 -13.53 7.64 -3.84
N VAL A 123 -13.34 8.77 -3.17
CA VAL A 123 -14.42 9.62 -2.66
C VAL A 123 -14.88 10.59 -3.75
N PHE A 124 -13.95 11.31 -4.36
CA PHE A 124 -14.22 12.37 -5.33
C PHE A 124 -14.06 11.91 -6.79
N ALA A 125 -13.44 10.75 -7.03
CA ALA A 125 -13.08 10.29 -8.38
C ALA A 125 -12.19 11.28 -9.14
N GLU A 126 -11.41 12.08 -8.41
CA GLU A 126 -10.47 13.06 -8.94
C GLU A 126 -9.04 12.50 -8.97
N PRO A 127 -8.20 12.93 -9.92
CA PRO A 127 -6.78 12.55 -9.94
C PRO A 127 -6.08 12.90 -8.62
N ILE A 128 -5.28 11.97 -8.09
CA ILE A 128 -4.47 12.22 -6.88
C ILE A 128 -3.14 12.85 -7.29
N GLU A 129 -2.93 14.10 -6.88
CA GLU A 129 -1.67 14.81 -7.03
C GLU A 129 -0.73 14.57 -5.84
N ALA A 130 0.57 14.88 -6.00
CA ALA A 130 1.54 14.70 -4.92
C ALA A 130 1.19 15.55 -3.68
N ALA A 131 0.63 16.74 -3.87
CA ALA A 131 0.22 17.64 -2.79
C ALA A 131 -0.88 17.03 -1.91
N ASP A 132 -1.79 16.23 -2.49
CA ASP A 132 -2.89 15.59 -1.77
C ASP A 132 -2.40 14.51 -0.79
N THR A 133 -1.18 14.01 -1.01
CA THR A 133 -0.60 12.92 -0.21
C THR A 133 0.21 13.39 1.00
N ALA A 134 0.42 14.71 1.15
CA ALA A 134 1.28 15.27 2.20
C ALA A 134 0.76 15.04 3.63
N GLY A 135 -0.54 14.73 3.79
CA GLY A 135 -1.18 14.50 5.09
C GLY A 135 -1.44 13.03 5.44
N VAL A 136 -1.08 12.09 4.56
CA VAL A 136 -1.38 10.66 4.74
C VAL A 136 -0.10 9.86 4.96
N GLN A 137 -0.22 8.76 5.71
CA GLN A 137 0.86 7.81 5.96
C GLN A 137 1.22 7.02 4.71
N GLY A 138 0.26 6.81 3.80
CA GLY A 138 0.51 6.10 2.55
C GLY A 138 -0.73 5.92 1.69
N LEU A 139 -0.48 5.44 0.47
CA LEU A 139 -1.50 5.15 -0.52
C LEU A 139 -1.69 3.65 -0.72
N VAL A 140 -2.95 3.24 -0.85
CA VAL A 140 -3.34 1.83 -0.98
C VAL A 140 -4.31 1.65 -2.14
N LEU A 141 -3.97 0.74 -3.05
CA LEU A 141 -4.88 0.29 -4.10
C LEU A 141 -5.91 -0.66 -3.48
N THR A 142 -7.19 -0.32 -3.63
CA THR A 142 -8.29 -1.15 -3.16
C THR A 142 -9.25 -1.45 -4.31
N GLU A 143 -9.64 -2.72 -4.45
CA GLU A 143 -10.67 -3.15 -5.39
C GLU A 143 -11.89 -3.65 -4.64
N TRP A 144 -12.99 -2.93 -4.76
CA TRP A 144 -14.23 -3.21 -4.04
C TRP A 144 -15.18 -4.02 -4.90
N LYS A 145 -15.79 -5.05 -4.32
CA LYS A 145 -16.80 -5.89 -4.98
C LYS A 145 -17.97 -6.15 -4.04
N LYS A 146 -19.19 -6.06 -4.58
CA LYS A 146 -20.41 -6.49 -3.92
C LYS A 146 -20.58 -7.98 -4.19
N GLY A 147 -20.82 -8.76 -3.15
CA GLY A 147 -21.05 -10.19 -3.29
C GLY A 147 -21.82 -10.80 -2.14
N THR A 148 -22.03 -12.10 -2.28
CA THR A 148 -22.68 -12.97 -1.30
C THR A 148 -21.74 -14.13 -0.99
N LYS A 149 -22.12 -14.97 -0.02
CA LYS A 149 -21.37 -16.19 0.29
C LYS A 149 -21.18 -17.10 -0.94
N ASP A 150 -22.16 -17.14 -1.83
CA ASP A 150 -22.21 -18.09 -2.94
C ASP A 150 -21.37 -17.64 -4.14
N ASN A 151 -21.15 -16.34 -4.31
CA ASN A 151 -20.35 -15.80 -5.42
C ASN A 151 -19.03 -15.13 -5.00
N ALA A 152 -18.69 -15.18 -3.70
CA ALA A 152 -17.53 -14.54 -3.12
C ALA A 152 -16.24 -14.84 -3.89
N THR A 153 -15.97 -16.12 -4.17
CA THR A 153 -14.77 -16.55 -4.90
C THR A 153 -14.68 -15.91 -6.28
N GLY A 154 -15.79 -15.88 -7.04
CA GLY A 154 -15.84 -15.23 -8.35
C GLY A 154 -15.64 -13.73 -8.28
N LYS A 155 -16.15 -13.08 -7.22
CA LYS A 155 -15.97 -11.65 -6.97
C LYS A 155 -14.52 -11.31 -6.61
N TYR A 156 -13.87 -12.09 -5.76
CA TYR A 156 -12.43 -11.94 -5.48
C TYR A 156 -11.59 -12.13 -6.74
N ALA A 157 -11.88 -13.14 -7.55
CA ALA A 157 -11.18 -13.33 -8.83
C ALA A 157 -11.37 -12.14 -9.79
N SER A 158 -12.56 -11.54 -9.81
CA SER A 158 -12.81 -10.33 -10.60
C SER A 158 -12.08 -9.11 -10.07
N ALA A 159 -12.07 -8.90 -8.75
CA ALA A 159 -11.31 -7.82 -8.10
C ALA A 159 -9.82 -7.97 -8.40
N LYS A 160 -9.29 -9.19 -8.28
CA LYS A 160 -7.91 -9.52 -8.60
C LYS A 160 -7.57 -9.17 -10.05
N ARG A 161 -8.37 -9.60 -11.03
CA ARG A 161 -8.13 -9.25 -12.43
C ARG A 161 -8.10 -7.73 -12.66
N GLN A 162 -8.97 -6.97 -12.01
CA GLN A 162 -8.98 -5.50 -12.12
C GLN A 162 -7.73 -4.89 -11.48
N ALA A 163 -7.36 -5.37 -10.29
CA ALA A 163 -6.11 -5.02 -9.62
C ALA A 163 -4.86 -5.40 -10.44
N ASP A 164 -4.90 -6.50 -11.20
CA ASP A 164 -3.79 -7.00 -12.03
C ASP A 164 -3.61 -6.24 -13.34
N LEU A 165 -4.67 -5.63 -13.87
CA LEU A 165 -4.57 -4.69 -15.01
C LEU A 165 -3.69 -3.48 -14.66
N TYR A 166 -3.41 -3.25 -13.37
CA TYR A 166 -2.41 -2.31 -12.93
C TYR A 166 -0.99 -2.90 -12.98
N SER A 167 -0.27 -2.62 -14.06
CA SER A 167 1.16 -2.91 -14.19
C SER A 167 1.97 -1.64 -13.91
N ALA A 168 2.60 -1.57 -12.72
CA ALA A 168 3.76 -0.75 -12.36
C ALA A 168 3.99 0.60 -13.12
N GLY A 169 2.94 1.38 -13.37
CA GLY A 169 3.05 2.72 -13.97
C GLY A 169 3.52 3.72 -12.92
N VAL A 170 4.48 4.59 -13.28
CA VAL A 170 5.13 5.68 -12.49
C VAL A 170 4.69 5.79 -11.02
N LEU A 171 5.02 4.76 -10.22
CA LEU A 171 4.70 4.70 -8.79
C LEU A 171 5.68 5.58 -8.03
N GLY A 172 5.26 6.80 -7.72
CA GLY A 172 6.04 7.85 -7.06
C GLY A 172 6.18 7.66 -5.54
N GLY A 173 6.88 6.62 -5.10
CA GLY A 173 7.51 6.55 -3.77
C GLY A 173 6.64 6.27 -2.53
N VAL A 174 5.39 6.75 -2.45
CA VAL A 174 4.55 6.68 -1.22
C VAL A 174 3.50 5.54 -1.22
N GLU A 175 3.45 4.77 -2.29
CA GLU A 175 2.46 3.73 -2.52
C GLU A 175 2.93 2.35 -2.09
N LEU A 176 1.98 1.53 -1.62
CA LEU A 176 2.20 0.09 -1.49
C LEU A 176 2.33 -0.57 -2.86
N LYS A 177 3.56 -0.57 -3.40
CA LYS A 177 3.89 -1.29 -4.64
C LYS A 177 3.59 -2.79 -4.54
N ARG A 178 3.57 -3.32 -3.30
CA ARG A 178 3.50 -4.75 -2.97
C ARG A 178 2.16 -5.22 -2.40
N TYR A 179 1.18 -4.35 -2.18
CA TYR A 179 -0.07 -4.78 -1.54
C TYR A 179 -1.28 -4.23 -2.27
N ARG A 180 -2.21 -5.13 -2.58
CA ARG A 180 -3.50 -4.79 -3.19
C ARG A 180 -4.59 -5.37 -2.31
N PHE A 181 -5.50 -4.53 -1.85
CA PHE A 181 -6.58 -4.96 -0.97
C PHE A 181 -7.82 -5.27 -1.79
N LEU A 182 -8.23 -6.53 -1.76
CA LEU A 182 -9.46 -6.98 -2.42
C LEU A 182 -10.57 -6.98 -1.39
N VAL A 183 -11.52 -6.06 -1.51
CA VAL A 183 -12.55 -5.82 -0.50
C VAL A 183 -13.88 -6.35 -0.99
N LEU A 184 -14.44 -7.32 -0.27
CA LEU A 184 -15.78 -7.83 -0.53
C LEU A 184 -16.78 -7.22 0.45
N VAL A 185 -17.80 -6.56 -0.08
CA VAL A 185 -18.92 -6.03 0.70
C VAL A 185 -20.13 -6.95 0.55
N SER A 186 -20.71 -7.34 1.68
CA SER A 186 -21.78 -8.34 1.75
C SER A 186 -22.67 -8.11 2.96
N GLU A 187 -23.95 -8.49 2.87
CA GLU A 187 -24.91 -8.35 3.98
C GLU A 187 -24.60 -9.28 5.15
N LYS A 188 -24.03 -10.45 4.85
CA LYS A 188 -23.66 -11.47 5.83
C LYS A 188 -22.16 -11.69 5.73
N ALA A 189 -21.52 -11.90 6.88
CA ALA A 189 -20.09 -12.13 6.90
C ALA A 189 -19.69 -13.33 6.01
N VAL A 190 -18.78 -13.07 5.09
CA VAL A 190 -18.16 -14.06 4.21
C VAL A 190 -16.76 -14.34 4.71
N ARG A 191 -16.32 -15.60 4.58
CA ARG A 191 -14.93 -15.95 4.86
C ARG A 191 -14.07 -15.52 3.66
N PRO A 192 -13.08 -14.64 3.85
CA PRO A 192 -12.15 -14.30 2.78
C PRO A 192 -11.29 -15.52 2.41
N PRO A 193 -10.84 -15.64 1.15
CA PRO A 193 -9.80 -16.60 0.78
C PRO A 193 -8.49 -16.33 1.53
N ALA A 194 -7.49 -17.21 1.37
CA ALA A 194 -6.16 -16.93 1.89
C ALA A 194 -5.51 -15.79 1.08
N ASP A 195 -4.56 -15.08 1.70
CA ASP A 195 -3.74 -14.10 0.99
C ASP A 195 -2.94 -14.81 -0.12
N GLU A 196 -2.87 -14.21 -1.30
CA GLU A 196 -2.10 -14.75 -2.43
C GLU A 196 -0.89 -13.84 -2.70
N VAL A 197 0.31 -14.42 -2.80
CA VAL A 197 1.55 -13.70 -3.15
C VAL A 197 1.89 -13.98 -4.61
N ILE A 198 1.96 -12.94 -5.44
CA ILE A 198 2.26 -13.01 -6.87
C ILE A 198 3.34 -11.98 -7.17
N GLU A 199 4.52 -12.44 -7.60
CA GLU A 199 5.61 -11.56 -8.08
C GLU A 199 5.89 -10.35 -7.16
N ALA A 200 5.98 -10.60 -5.84
CA ALA A 200 6.17 -9.63 -4.77
C ALA A 200 4.96 -8.72 -4.41
N VAL A 201 3.78 -8.99 -4.96
CA VAL A 201 2.50 -8.36 -4.59
C VAL A 201 1.62 -9.34 -3.80
N THR A 202 1.14 -8.95 -2.62
CA THR A 202 0.18 -9.74 -1.83
C THR A 202 -1.23 -9.19 -2.02
N ALA A 203 -2.13 -10.02 -2.54
CA ALA A 203 -3.56 -9.77 -2.56
C ALA A 203 -4.14 -10.22 -1.22
N MET A 204 -4.64 -9.29 -0.40
CA MET A 204 -5.16 -9.59 0.94
C MET A 204 -6.67 -9.44 1.02
N PRO A 205 -7.42 -10.54 1.15
CA PRO A 205 -8.84 -10.49 1.43
C PRO A 205 -9.02 -10.43 2.96
N GLY A 206 -9.53 -9.31 3.47
CA GLY A 206 -9.41 -8.88 4.88
C GLY A 206 -9.58 -9.97 5.95
N ARG A 207 -8.55 -10.20 6.78
CA ARG A 207 -8.52 -11.26 7.80
C ARG A 207 -9.54 -11.04 8.94
N ARG A 208 -10.23 -12.11 9.36
CA ARG A 208 -10.87 -12.17 10.70
C ARG A 208 -9.82 -12.45 11.78
N SER A 209 -9.90 -11.73 12.89
CA SER A 209 -9.36 -12.20 14.17
C SER A 209 -10.28 -13.31 14.71
N ARG A 210 -9.73 -14.48 15.00
CA ARG A 210 -10.43 -15.50 15.80
C ARG A 210 -10.65 -14.92 17.20
N CYS A 211 -11.90 -14.70 17.58
CA CYS A 211 -12.29 -14.74 18.99
C CYS A 211 -13.03 -16.07 19.16
N GLY A 212 -12.48 -16.94 20.00
CA GLY A 212 -13.20 -18.08 20.56
C GLY A 212 -14.27 -17.62 21.55
#